data_AF-A0A3E1DJV0-F1
#
_entry.id   AF-A0A3E1DJV0-F1
#
_cell.length_a   1.000
_cell.length_b   1.000
_cell.length_c   1.000
_cell.angle_alpha   90.00
_cell.angle_beta   90.00
_cell.angle_gamma   90.00
#
_symmetry.space_group_name_H-M   'P 1'
#
loop_
_entity.id
_entity.type
_entity.pdbx_description
1 polymer ?
#
loop_
_entity_poly.entity_id
_entity_poly.type
_entity_poly.pdbx_seq_one_letter_code
_entity_poly.pdbx_strand_id
1 'polypeptide(L)'
;MIEEDIEVLTNANESDWIRRLSLINIILEPLKTIRFNFLGARPMNIRNTTDRYGALSIGIHWLMLLMFIAVYACIELHEFFPKGSDLRATLKTWHFMLGLSILVLAPLRLIVYITGTAPRIEPDPSKWQKQSAKLIHVALYALMIAMPLAGWLLLSAEGQPIPFFGLHLPALIGKNKFLADVIEEIHEAGGTIGYFLIGLHATAALYHHYFVRDNTLRRMLPNRD
;
A
#
# COMPACT_ATOMS: atom_id res chain seq x y z
N MET A 1 2.23 68.22 26.66
CA MET A 1 1.07 67.90 27.54
C MET A 1 0.47 66.59 27.07
N ILE A 2 1.30 65.56 27.15
CA ILE A 2 1.07 64.16 26.77
C ILE A 2 1.46 63.44 28.06
N GLU A 3 0.52 63.15 28.98
CA GLU A 3 0.82 62.30 30.16
C GLU A 3 -0.34 61.86 31.07
N GLU A 4 -1.63 61.86 30.67
CA GLU A 4 -2.70 61.46 31.62
C GLU A 4 -3.62 60.29 31.24
N ASP A 5 -3.45 59.62 30.10
CA ASP A 5 -4.37 58.52 29.69
C ASP A 5 -3.74 57.11 29.62
N ILE A 6 -2.63 56.85 30.31
CA ILE A 6 -1.98 55.51 30.37
C ILE A 6 -1.94 54.94 31.81
N GLU A 7 -2.94 55.23 32.65
CA GLU A 7 -3.00 54.66 34.02
C GLU A 7 -4.30 53.92 34.37
N VAL A 8 -5.14 53.61 33.36
CA VAL A 8 -6.42 52.89 33.56
C VAL A 8 -6.40 51.45 33.02
N LEU A 9 -5.31 50.99 32.41
CA LEU A 9 -5.19 49.60 31.89
C LEU A 9 -4.25 48.68 32.69
N THR A 10 -3.73 49.12 33.84
CA THR A 10 -2.74 48.38 34.64
C THR A 10 -3.25 47.93 36.01
N ASN A 11 -4.56 47.69 36.18
CA ASN A 11 -5.12 47.14 37.43
C ASN A 11 -6.17 46.03 37.23
N ALA A 12 -5.98 45.18 36.21
CA ALA A 12 -6.64 43.88 36.17
C ALA A 12 -5.83 42.88 37.02
N ASN A 13 -6.29 42.72 38.27
CA ASN A 13 -5.78 41.84 39.33
C ASN A 13 -5.33 40.45 38.80
N GLU A 14 -4.06 40.09 39.06
CA GLU A 14 -3.45 38.81 38.63
C GLU A 14 -4.15 37.55 39.19
N SER A 15 -5.07 37.69 40.14
CA SER A 15 -5.80 36.56 40.70
C SER A 15 -6.95 36.03 39.82
N ASP A 16 -7.40 36.77 38.78
CA ASP A 16 -8.53 36.34 37.94
C ASP A 16 -8.12 35.37 36.82
N TRP A 17 -6.88 35.46 36.33
CA TRP A 17 -6.37 34.53 35.30
C TRP A 17 -6.00 33.15 35.89
N ILE A 18 -5.58 33.07 37.15
CA ILE A 18 -5.29 31.79 37.83
C ILE A 18 -6.57 30.97 38.05
N ARG A 19 -7.71 31.62 38.36
CA ARG A 19 -9.01 30.95 38.50
C ARG A 19 -9.59 30.46 37.18
N ARG A 20 -9.29 31.14 36.06
CA ARG A 20 -9.70 30.69 34.71
C ARG A 20 -8.86 29.51 34.21
N LEU A 21 -7.59 29.41 34.61
CA LEU A 21 -6.73 28.26 34.28
C LEU A 21 -7.07 26.99 35.08
N SER A 22 -7.63 27.10 36.29
CA SER A 22 -8.05 25.92 37.07
C SER A 22 -9.27 25.22 36.47
N LEU A 23 -10.20 25.98 35.87
CA LEU A 23 -11.36 25.43 35.15
C LEU A 23 -10.98 24.76 33.83
N ILE A 24 -9.93 25.25 33.15
CA ILE A 24 -9.37 24.57 31.97
C ILE A 24 -8.75 23.22 32.37
N ASN A 25 -8.07 23.13 33.51
CA ASN A 25 -7.54 21.86 33.98
C ASN A 25 -8.65 20.87 34.41
N ILE A 26 -9.78 21.31 34.94
CA ILE A 26 -10.91 20.43 35.30
C ILE A 26 -11.59 19.84 34.06
N ILE A 27 -11.60 20.57 32.93
CA ILE A 27 -12.14 20.09 31.65
C ILE A 27 -11.12 19.24 30.86
N LEU A 28 -9.81 19.48 31.04
CA LEU A 28 -8.74 18.75 30.34
C LEU A 28 -8.17 17.54 31.11
N GLU A 29 -8.36 17.43 32.42
CA GLU A 29 -7.96 16.25 33.22
C GLU A 29 -8.64 14.94 32.77
N PRO A 30 -9.97 14.89 32.48
CA PRO A 30 -10.58 13.66 31.96
C PRO A 30 -10.06 13.27 30.57
N LEU A 31 -9.43 14.20 29.81
CA LEU A 31 -8.76 13.88 28.54
C LEU A 31 -7.35 13.30 28.73
N LYS A 32 -6.66 13.61 29.84
CA LYS A 32 -5.41 12.91 30.23
C LYS A 32 -5.66 11.50 30.75
N THR A 33 -6.88 11.21 31.20
CA THR A 33 -7.29 9.86 31.64
C THR A 33 -7.64 8.93 30.47
N ILE A 34 -7.75 9.46 29.24
CA ILE A 34 -7.70 8.64 28.03
C ILE A 34 -6.22 8.31 27.76
N ARG A 35 -5.63 7.49 28.62
CA ARG A 35 -4.58 6.59 28.16
C ARG A 35 -5.24 5.67 27.14
N PHE A 36 -5.14 6.03 25.85
CA PHE A 36 -5.20 5.01 24.82
C PHE A 36 -4.17 3.96 25.24
N ASN A 37 -4.64 2.78 25.64
CA ASN A 37 -3.81 1.60 25.87
C ASN A 37 -3.25 1.11 24.52
N PHE A 38 -2.48 1.96 23.85
CA PHE A 38 -1.56 1.62 22.78
C PHE A 38 -0.24 1.05 23.36
N LEU A 39 -0.31 0.48 24.57
CA LEU A 39 0.79 -0.07 25.36
C LEU A 39 0.64 -1.58 25.59
N GLY A 40 -0.02 -2.29 24.68
CA GLY A 40 0.01 -3.76 24.59
C GLY A 40 0.80 -4.27 23.38
N ALA A 41 0.88 -3.49 22.29
CA ALA A 41 1.63 -3.86 21.11
C ALA A 41 3.12 -3.61 21.36
N ARG A 42 3.86 -4.65 21.78
CA ARG A 42 5.33 -4.59 21.70
C ARG A 42 5.71 -4.19 20.28
N PRO A 43 6.59 -3.18 20.08
CA PRO A 43 6.99 -2.76 18.73
C PRO A 43 7.51 -3.97 17.95
N MET A 44 6.95 -4.18 16.76
CA MET A 44 7.41 -5.25 15.87
C MET A 44 8.89 -5.00 15.54
N ASN A 45 9.69 -6.08 15.47
CA ASN A 45 11.04 -5.96 14.94
C ASN A 45 10.94 -5.53 13.48
N ILE A 46 11.73 -4.53 13.06
CA ILE A 46 11.76 -4.07 11.68
C ILE A 46 12.23 -5.20 10.75
N ARG A 47 13.16 -6.04 11.24
CA ARG A 47 13.75 -7.16 10.50
C ARG A 47 13.04 -8.49 10.80
N ASN A 48 13.16 -9.42 9.87
CA ASN A 48 12.62 -10.77 10.02
C ASN A 48 13.38 -11.56 11.10
N THR A 49 12.69 -12.51 11.74
CA THR A 49 13.26 -13.53 12.62
C THR A 49 13.02 -14.92 12.04
N THR A 50 13.50 -15.97 12.71
CA THR A 50 13.25 -17.37 12.31
C THR A 50 11.77 -17.75 12.33
N ASP A 51 10.99 -17.07 13.17
CA ASP A 51 9.60 -17.47 13.43
C ASP A 51 8.60 -16.51 12.78
N ARG A 52 9.03 -15.29 12.40
CA ARG A 52 8.12 -14.26 11.90
C ARG A 52 8.76 -13.23 10.97
N TYR A 53 7.96 -12.68 10.06
CA TYR A 53 8.37 -11.53 9.26
C TYR A 53 8.42 -10.26 10.11
N GLY A 54 9.38 -9.38 9.80
CA GLY A 54 9.50 -8.08 10.42
C GLY A 54 8.47 -7.08 9.88
N ALA A 55 8.34 -5.94 10.57
CA ALA A 55 7.40 -4.88 10.23
C ALA A 55 7.59 -4.37 8.80
N LEU A 56 8.83 -4.32 8.30
CA LEU A 56 9.11 -3.86 6.93
C LEU A 56 8.55 -4.84 5.88
N SER A 57 8.81 -6.14 6.04
CA SER A 57 8.30 -7.18 5.14
C SER A 57 6.77 -7.24 5.14
N ILE A 58 6.16 -7.16 6.33
CA ILE A 58 4.71 -7.13 6.50
C ILE A 58 4.13 -5.87 5.85
N GLY A 59 4.67 -4.70 6.19
CA GLY A 59 4.19 -3.41 5.68
C GLY A 59 4.23 -3.33 4.17
N ILE A 60 5.35 -3.70 3.53
CA ILE A 60 5.46 -3.69 2.07
C ILE A 60 4.48 -4.70 1.45
N HIS A 61 4.30 -5.90 2.01
CA HIS A 61 3.35 -6.86 1.45
C HIS A 61 1.90 -6.37 1.47
N TRP A 62 1.44 -5.84 2.61
CA TRP A 62 0.08 -5.29 2.71
C TRP A 62 -0.08 -4.02 1.88
N LEU A 63 0.97 -3.20 1.76
CA LEU A 63 0.98 -2.08 0.81
C LEU A 63 0.80 -2.57 -0.62
N MET A 64 1.49 -3.64 -1.05
CA MET A 64 1.29 -4.22 -2.39
C MET A 64 -0.16 -4.67 -2.59
N LEU A 65 -0.77 -5.31 -1.59
CA LEU A 65 -2.18 -5.71 -1.67
C LEU A 65 -3.10 -4.49 -1.87
N LEU A 66 -2.89 -3.43 -1.09
CA LEU A 66 -3.66 -2.19 -1.23
C LEU A 66 -3.45 -1.53 -2.60
N MET A 67 -2.22 -1.54 -3.11
CA MET A 67 -1.93 -1.06 -4.47
C MET A 67 -2.66 -1.88 -5.53
N PHE A 68 -2.66 -3.21 -5.44
CA PHE A 68 -3.42 -4.07 -6.36
C PHE A 68 -4.92 -3.77 -6.31
N ILE A 69 -5.50 -3.67 -5.11
CA ILE A 69 -6.92 -3.32 -4.95
C ILE A 69 -7.20 -1.97 -5.61
N ALA A 70 -6.35 -0.96 -5.40
CA ALA A 70 -6.53 0.35 -5.99
C ALA A 70 -6.39 0.34 -7.52
N VAL A 71 -5.39 -0.36 -8.09
CA VAL A 71 -5.18 -0.49 -9.54
C VAL A 71 -6.38 -1.13 -10.22
N TYR A 72 -6.88 -2.24 -9.65
CA TYR A 72 -8.07 -2.90 -10.17
C TYR A 72 -9.33 -2.06 -9.97
N ALA A 73 -9.51 -1.42 -8.81
CA ALA A 73 -10.63 -0.52 -8.59
C ALA A 73 -10.64 0.63 -9.61
N CYS A 74 -9.49 1.21 -9.95
CA CYS A 74 -9.42 2.25 -10.97
C CYS A 74 -9.92 1.77 -12.34
N ILE A 75 -9.50 0.58 -12.80
CA ILE A 75 -9.91 0.07 -14.11
C ILE A 75 -11.31 -0.54 -14.11
N GLU A 76 -11.82 -1.06 -13.00
CA GLU A 76 -13.22 -1.51 -12.95
C GLU A 76 -14.17 -0.30 -12.86
N LEU A 77 -13.83 0.69 -12.02
CA LEU A 77 -14.68 1.86 -11.83
C LEU A 77 -14.74 2.75 -13.08
N HIS A 78 -13.68 2.81 -13.90
CA HIS A 78 -13.67 3.67 -15.07
C HIS A 78 -14.75 3.28 -16.09
N GLU A 79 -15.16 2.01 -16.13
CA GLU A 79 -16.17 1.51 -17.07
C GLU A 79 -17.55 2.09 -16.83
N PHE A 80 -17.87 2.43 -15.58
CA PHE A 80 -19.14 3.05 -15.20
C PHE A 80 -19.25 4.52 -15.62
N PHE A 81 -18.16 5.14 -16.09
CA PHE A 81 -18.15 6.54 -16.51
C PHE A 81 -18.11 6.68 -18.05
N PRO A 82 -18.86 7.65 -18.62
CA PRO A 82 -18.88 7.89 -20.06
C PRO A 82 -17.49 8.13 -20.65
N LYS A 83 -17.28 7.65 -21.88
CA LYS A 83 -16.07 7.97 -22.66
C LYS A 83 -15.93 9.48 -22.81
N GLY A 84 -14.73 10.01 -22.58
CA GLY A 84 -14.44 11.45 -22.64
C GLY A 84 -14.71 12.23 -21.35
N SER A 85 -15.24 11.62 -20.29
CA SER A 85 -15.39 12.29 -18.99
C SER A 85 -14.06 12.44 -18.25
N ASP A 86 -13.90 13.56 -17.54
CA ASP A 86 -12.70 13.87 -16.76
C ASP A 86 -12.41 12.81 -15.69
N LEU A 87 -13.46 12.26 -15.07
CA LEU A 87 -13.31 11.24 -14.04
C LEU A 87 -12.81 9.91 -14.64
N ARG A 88 -13.29 9.52 -15.82
CA ARG A 88 -12.79 8.33 -16.53
C ARG A 88 -11.30 8.49 -16.87
N ALA A 89 -10.90 9.66 -17.37
CA ALA A 89 -9.50 9.95 -17.66
C ALA A 89 -8.64 9.92 -16.39
N THR A 90 -9.14 10.51 -15.30
CA THR A 90 -8.48 10.53 -13.99
C THR A 90 -8.25 9.12 -13.44
N LEU A 91 -9.26 8.24 -13.53
CA LEU A 91 -9.12 6.83 -13.10
C LEU A 91 -8.08 6.08 -13.92
N LYS A 92 -8.02 6.29 -15.25
CA LYS A 92 -6.95 5.73 -16.08
C LYS A 92 -5.58 6.25 -15.68
N THR A 93 -5.42 7.55 -15.44
CA THR A 93 -4.16 8.14 -14.97
C THR A 93 -3.71 7.52 -13.63
N TRP A 94 -4.63 7.37 -12.67
CA TRP A 94 -4.32 6.71 -11.40
C TRP A 94 -3.95 5.24 -11.57
N HIS A 95 -4.64 4.50 -12.43
CA HIS A 95 -4.28 3.12 -12.77
C HIS A 95 -2.83 3.02 -13.25
N PHE A 96 -2.40 3.88 -14.18
CA PHE A 96 -1.01 3.92 -14.65
C PHE A 96 -0.01 4.28 -13.54
N MET A 97 -0.28 5.34 -12.77
CA MET A 97 0.62 5.79 -11.70
C MET A 97 0.79 4.74 -10.60
N LEU A 98 -0.29 4.06 -10.22
CA LEU A 98 -0.26 2.98 -9.24
C LEU A 98 0.45 1.73 -9.80
N GLY A 99 0.22 1.39 -11.08
CA GLY A 99 0.94 0.31 -11.76
C GLY A 99 2.45 0.55 -11.79
N LEU A 100 2.89 1.76 -12.15
CA LEU A 100 4.31 2.14 -12.11
C LEU A 100 4.85 2.15 -10.67
N SER A 101 4.04 2.49 -9.68
CA SER A 101 4.42 2.40 -8.27
C SER A 101 4.66 0.94 -7.84
N ILE A 102 3.81 0.01 -8.29
CA ILE A 102 4.01 -1.44 -8.10
C ILE A 102 5.33 -1.90 -8.73
N LEU A 103 5.67 -1.41 -9.93
CA LEU A 103 6.93 -1.73 -10.60
C LEU A 103 8.16 -1.32 -9.78
N VAL A 104 8.09 -0.21 -9.04
CA VAL A 104 9.16 0.24 -8.14
C VAL A 104 9.15 -0.53 -6.82
N LEU A 105 7.98 -0.79 -6.25
CA LEU A 105 7.83 -1.47 -4.95
C LEU A 105 8.16 -2.96 -5.03
N ALA A 106 7.94 -3.63 -6.17
CA ALA A 106 8.19 -5.06 -6.31
C ALA A 106 9.68 -5.45 -6.16
N PRO A 107 10.65 -4.76 -6.81
CA PRO A 107 12.08 -4.95 -6.54
C PRO A 107 12.45 -4.67 -5.09
N LEU A 108 11.93 -3.59 -4.49
CA LEU A 108 12.18 -3.28 -3.07
C LEU A 108 11.69 -4.40 -2.15
N ARG A 109 10.49 -4.92 -2.41
CA ARG A 109 9.95 -6.08 -1.70
C ARG A 109 10.84 -7.31 -1.87
N LEU A 110 11.35 -7.56 -3.07
CA LEU A 110 12.27 -8.67 -3.34
C LEU A 110 13.59 -8.51 -2.58
N ILE A 111 14.17 -7.31 -2.58
CA ILE A 111 15.40 -6.99 -1.83
C ILE A 111 15.19 -7.26 -0.34
N VAL A 112 14.08 -6.79 0.24
CA VAL A 112 13.74 -7.03 1.65
C VAL A 112 13.58 -8.53 1.93
N TYR A 113 12.99 -9.29 1.00
CA TYR A 113 12.85 -10.74 1.14
C TYR A 113 14.20 -11.47 1.10
N ILE A 114 15.07 -11.19 0.12
CA ILE A 114 16.34 -11.91 -0.04
C ILE A 114 17.40 -11.53 1.00
N THR A 115 17.32 -10.32 1.56
CA THR A 115 18.22 -9.87 2.63
C THR A 115 17.74 -10.24 4.04
N GLY A 116 16.48 -10.66 4.16
CA GLY A 116 15.88 -11.09 5.42
C GLY A 116 15.92 -12.60 5.61
N THR A 117 15.86 -13.04 6.87
CA THR A 117 15.60 -14.45 7.18
C THR A 117 14.18 -14.80 6.75
N ALA A 118 14.01 -15.87 5.99
CA ALA A 118 12.69 -16.42 5.69
C ALA A 118 12.19 -17.18 6.94
N PRO A 119 11.08 -16.76 7.56
CA PRO A 119 10.55 -17.48 8.71
C PRO A 119 10.17 -18.91 8.34
N ARG A 120 10.22 -19.82 9.32
CA ARG A 120 9.84 -21.23 9.14
C ARG A 120 8.32 -21.40 9.15
N ILE A 121 7.79 -22.27 8.28
CA ILE A 121 6.39 -22.69 8.32
C ILE A 121 6.29 -23.89 9.27
N GLU A 122 5.35 -23.82 10.21
CA GLU A 122 5.09 -24.90 11.16
C GLU A 122 3.58 -25.22 11.22
N PRO A 123 3.20 -26.50 11.09
CA PRO A 123 4.03 -27.67 10.76
C PRO A 123 4.70 -27.58 9.37
N ASP A 124 5.78 -28.34 9.16
CA ASP A 124 6.57 -28.24 7.91
C ASP A 124 5.74 -28.73 6.70
N PRO A 125 5.54 -27.89 5.67
CA PRO A 125 4.72 -28.28 4.54
C PRO A 125 5.39 -29.35 3.68
N SER A 126 4.56 -30.16 3.03
CA SER A 126 5.01 -31.16 2.07
C SER A 126 5.76 -30.53 0.89
N LYS A 127 6.60 -31.32 0.22
CA LYS A 127 7.44 -30.83 -0.90
C LYS A 127 6.62 -30.19 -2.03
N TRP A 128 5.45 -30.75 -2.36
CA TRP A 128 4.60 -30.23 -3.43
C TRP A 128 3.97 -28.88 -3.06
N GLN A 129 3.60 -28.67 -1.79
CA GLN A 129 3.10 -27.37 -1.31
C GLN A 129 4.18 -26.29 -1.39
N LYS A 130 5.41 -26.62 -0.97
CA LYS A 130 6.57 -25.72 -1.08
C LYS A 130 6.84 -25.33 -2.53
N GLN A 131 6.82 -26.29 -3.45
CA GLN A 131 7.06 -26.04 -4.88
C GLN A 131 5.92 -25.21 -5.51
N SER A 132 4.67 -25.50 -5.16
CA SER A 132 3.50 -24.76 -5.65
C SER A 132 3.52 -23.31 -5.15
N ALA A 133 3.84 -23.10 -3.87
CA ALA A 133 4.01 -21.76 -3.31
C ALA A 133 5.12 -20.98 -4.01
N LYS A 134 6.26 -21.62 -4.30
CA LYS A 134 7.34 -21.01 -5.08
C LYS A 134 6.87 -20.59 -6.48
N LEU A 135 6.13 -21.46 -7.17
CA LEU A 135 5.60 -21.16 -8.51
C LEU A 135 4.65 -19.97 -8.49
N ILE A 136 3.71 -19.94 -7.55
CA ILE A 136 2.78 -18.81 -7.40
C ILE A 136 3.51 -17.51 -7.07
N HIS A 137 4.52 -17.55 -6.19
CA HIS A 137 5.33 -16.37 -5.91
C HIS A 137 6.08 -15.87 -7.15
N VAL A 138 6.69 -16.77 -7.93
CA VAL A 138 7.36 -16.41 -9.18
C VAL A 138 6.36 -15.81 -10.18
N ALA A 139 5.19 -16.40 -10.34
CA ALA A 139 4.14 -15.90 -11.23
C ALA A 139 3.65 -14.51 -10.80
N LEU A 140 3.41 -14.29 -9.51
CA LEU A 140 3.04 -12.97 -8.98
C LEU A 140 4.15 -11.93 -9.17
N TYR A 141 5.43 -12.31 -9.01
CA TYR A 141 6.55 -11.41 -9.30
C TYR A 141 6.65 -11.07 -10.78
N ALA A 142 6.44 -12.05 -11.67
CA ALA A 142 6.37 -11.80 -13.10
C ALA A 142 5.21 -10.84 -13.43
N LEU A 143 4.03 -11.04 -12.86
CA LEU A 143 2.87 -10.15 -13.02
C LEU A 143 3.18 -8.71 -12.58
N MET A 144 3.73 -8.53 -11.38
CA MET A 144 4.07 -7.22 -10.80
C MET A 144 5.10 -6.42 -11.62
N ILE A 145 5.91 -7.10 -12.44
CA ILE A 145 6.92 -6.44 -13.28
C ILE A 145 6.43 -6.31 -14.72
N ALA A 146 5.95 -7.41 -15.31
CA ALA A 146 5.58 -7.45 -16.72
C ALA A 146 4.36 -6.57 -17.02
N MET A 147 3.34 -6.54 -16.15
CA MET A 147 2.11 -5.79 -16.44
C MET A 147 2.34 -4.28 -16.43
N PRO A 148 2.97 -3.67 -15.42
CA PRO A 148 3.30 -2.25 -15.48
C PRO A 148 4.23 -1.87 -16.64
N LEU A 149 5.19 -2.74 -16.99
CA LEU A 149 6.05 -2.54 -18.16
C LEU A 149 5.26 -2.59 -19.46
N ALA A 150 4.32 -3.52 -19.59
CA ALA A 150 3.39 -3.57 -20.72
C ALA A 150 2.55 -2.28 -20.81
N GLY A 151 2.04 -1.77 -19.68
CA GLY A 151 1.31 -0.49 -19.65
C GLY A 151 2.17 0.71 -20.08
N TRP A 152 3.45 0.74 -19.67
CA TRP A 152 4.40 1.77 -20.11
C TRP A 152 4.69 1.66 -21.62
N LEU A 153 4.91 0.44 -22.13
CA LEU A 153 5.11 0.20 -23.54
C LEU A 153 3.86 0.55 -24.37
N LEU A 154 2.66 0.29 -23.85
CA LEU A 154 1.39 0.65 -24.48
C LEU A 154 1.30 2.16 -24.71
N LEU A 155 1.43 2.96 -23.65
CA LEU A 155 1.40 4.43 -23.78
C LEU A 155 2.50 4.96 -24.71
N SER A 156 3.69 4.33 -24.67
CA SER A 156 4.79 4.66 -25.59
C SER A 156 4.40 4.39 -27.06
N ALA A 157 3.80 3.25 -27.34
CA ALA A 157 3.36 2.84 -28.68
C ALA A 157 2.17 3.68 -29.19
N GLU A 158 1.29 4.15 -28.30
CA GLU A 158 0.20 5.08 -28.65
C GLU A 158 0.71 6.51 -28.91
N GLY A 159 1.93 6.82 -28.46
CA GLY A 159 2.48 8.18 -28.47
C GLY A 159 1.82 9.08 -27.42
N GLN A 160 1.34 8.50 -26.33
CA GLN A 160 0.77 9.21 -25.19
C GLN A 160 1.85 9.53 -24.14
N PRO A 161 1.71 10.63 -23.40
CA PRO A 161 2.59 10.91 -22.26
C PRO A 161 2.41 9.84 -21.17
N ILE A 162 3.50 9.47 -20.50
CA ILE A 162 3.47 8.49 -19.41
C ILE A 162 3.49 9.21 -18.06
N PRO A 163 2.33 9.37 -17.38
CA PRO A 163 2.24 10.17 -16.17
C PRO A 163 2.86 9.45 -14.97
N PHE A 164 3.64 10.18 -14.17
CA PHE A 164 4.18 9.69 -12.90
C PHE A 164 4.36 10.83 -11.89
N PHE A 165 3.34 11.05 -11.05
CA PHE A 165 3.34 12.04 -9.95
C PHE A 165 3.80 13.44 -10.38
N GLY A 166 3.17 14.00 -11.42
CA GLY A 166 3.50 15.33 -11.96
C GLY A 166 4.68 15.35 -12.93
N LEU A 167 5.37 14.22 -13.11
CA LEU A 167 6.39 14.02 -14.13
C LEU A 167 5.83 13.26 -15.33
N HIS A 168 6.55 13.35 -16.46
CA HIS A 168 6.33 12.52 -17.63
C HIS A 168 7.56 11.65 -17.86
N LEU A 169 7.39 10.34 -17.79
CA LEU A 169 8.46 9.40 -18.08
C LEU A 169 8.73 9.34 -19.60
N PRO A 170 9.98 9.09 -20.01
CA PRO A 170 10.29 8.94 -21.43
C PRO A 170 9.57 7.72 -22.02
N ALA A 171 9.18 7.83 -23.29
CA ALA A 171 8.69 6.69 -24.05
C ALA A 171 9.83 5.65 -24.20
N LEU A 172 9.50 4.37 -24.03
CA LEU A 172 10.46 3.27 -24.17
C LEU A 172 10.65 2.84 -25.63
N ILE A 173 9.62 3.09 -26.45
CA ILE A 173 9.55 2.73 -27.87
C ILE A 173 8.88 3.86 -28.66
N GLY A 174 9.08 3.86 -29.98
CA GLY A 174 8.39 4.78 -30.88
C GLY A 174 6.93 4.42 -31.09
N LYS A 175 6.15 5.40 -31.56
CA LYS A 175 4.73 5.23 -31.87
C LYS A 175 4.51 4.13 -32.91
N ASN A 176 3.69 3.13 -32.60
CA ASN A 176 3.35 2.02 -33.46
C ASN A 176 1.98 1.45 -33.08
N LYS A 177 0.96 1.69 -33.91
CA LYS A 177 -0.42 1.29 -33.62
C LYS A 177 -0.59 -0.23 -33.51
N PHE A 178 -0.01 -0.99 -34.42
CA PHE A 178 -0.11 -2.46 -34.39
C PHE A 178 0.47 -3.01 -33.07
N LEU A 179 1.61 -2.46 -32.65
CA LEU A 179 2.24 -2.87 -31.40
C LEU A 179 1.42 -2.44 -30.17
N ALA A 180 0.79 -1.26 -30.20
CA ALA A 180 -0.13 -0.82 -29.16
C ALA A 180 -1.28 -1.81 -28.99
N ASP A 181 -1.97 -2.17 -30.08
CA ASP A 181 -3.11 -3.10 -30.06
C ASP A 181 -2.71 -4.48 -29.47
N VAL A 182 -1.54 -5.01 -29.86
CA VAL A 182 -1.02 -6.29 -29.33
C VAL A 182 -0.66 -6.19 -27.84
N ILE A 183 -0.03 -5.09 -27.41
CA ILE A 183 0.35 -4.92 -26.00
C ILE A 183 -0.88 -4.72 -25.12
N GLU A 184 -1.90 -4.01 -25.62
CA GLU A 184 -3.19 -3.85 -24.94
C GLU A 184 -3.82 -5.22 -24.68
N GLU A 185 -3.92 -6.08 -25.70
CA GLU A 185 -4.46 -7.44 -25.55
C GLU A 185 -3.66 -8.28 -24.52
N ILE A 186 -2.32 -8.22 -24.57
CA ILE A 186 -1.46 -8.90 -23.60
C ILE A 186 -1.68 -8.36 -22.18
N HIS A 187 -1.83 -7.04 -22.03
CA HIS A 187 -2.02 -6.39 -20.75
C HIS A 187 -3.39 -6.73 -20.15
N GLU A 188 -4.45 -6.74 -20.95
CA GLU A 188 -5.80 -7.15 -20.55
C GLU A 188 -5.85 -8.64 -20.15
N ALA A 189 -5.27 -9.51 -20.97
CA ALA A 189 -5.18 -10.94 -20.67
C ALA A 189 -4.37 -11.19 -19.39
N GLY A 190 -3.24 -10.50 -19.22
CA GLY A 190 -2.41 -10.59 -18.02
C GLY A 190 -3.10 -10.02 -16.78
N GLY A 191 -3.88 -8.94 -16.92
CA GLY A 191 -4.73 -8.40 -15.87
C GLY A 191 -5.79 -9.41 -15.40
N THR A 192 -6.41 -10.13 -16.34
CA THR A 192 -7.35 -11.22 -16.05
C THR A 192 -6.66 -12.38 -15.31
N ILE A 193 -5.51 -12.84 -15.79
CA ILE A 193 -4.69 -13.86 -15.11
C ILE A 193 -4.31 -13.40 -13.69
N GLY A 194 -4.02 -12.11 -13.52
CA GLY A 194 -3.71 -11.50 -12.23
C GLY A 194 -4.78 -11.71 -11.17
N TYR A 195 -6.06 -11.58 -11.52
CA TYR A 195 -7.18 -11.87 -10.60
C TYR A 195 -7.11 -13.30 -10.06
N PHE A 196 -6.90 -14.27 -10.95
CA PHE A 196 -6.81 -15.68 -10.57
C PHE A 196 -5.58 -15.97 -9.71
N LEU A 197 -4.41 -15.40 -10.03
CA LEU A 197 -3.19 -15.61 -9.25
C LEU A 197 -3.31 -15.01 -7.84
N ILE A 198 -3.83 -13.79 -7.72
CA ILE A 198 -4.03 -13.12 -6.42
C ILE A 198 -5.09 -13.87 -5.61
N GLY A 199 -6.21 -14.24 -6.24
CA GLY A 199 -7.27 -15.03 -5.62
C GLY A 199 -6.77 -16.39 -5.13
N LEU A 200 -6.02 -17.12 -5.95
CA LEU A 200 -5.41 -18.40 -5.58
C LEU A 200 -4.41 -18.24 -4.42
N HIS A 201 -3.59 -17.20 -4.44
CA HIS A 201 -2.66 -16.89 -3.36
C HIS A 201 -3.39 -16.62 -2.04
N ALA A 202 -4.41 -15.75 -2.05
CA ALA A 202 -5.18 -15.41 -0.87
C ALA A 202 -5.97 -16.60 -0.33
N THR A 203 -6.67 -17.33 -1.20
CA THR A 203 -7.42 -18.53 -0.81
C THR A 203 -6.52 -19.62 -0.26
N ALA A 204 -5.32 -19.84 -0.83
CA ALA A 204 -4.34 -20.75 -0.26
C ALA A 204 -3.91 -20.31 1.16
N ALA A 205 -3.63 -19.02 1.38
CA ALA A 205 -3.29 -18.52 2.71
C ALA A 205 -4.41 -18.73 3.73
N LEU A 206 -5.67 -18.52 3.34
CA LEU A 206 -6.84 -18.78 4.18
C LEU A 206 -7.06 -20.28 4.42
N TYR A 207 -6.85 -21.12 3.40
CA TYR A 207 -6.90 -22.57 3.53
C TYR A 207 -5.88 -23.07 4.55
N HIS A 208 -4.64 -22.59 4.43
CA HIS A 208 -3.56 -22.89 5.37
C HIS A 208 -3.90 -22.41 6.79
N HIS A 209 -4.55 -21.26 6.93
CA HIS A 209 -4.93 -20.71 8.23
C HIS A 209 -6.07 -21.48 8.92
N TYR A 210 -7.15 -21.77 8.20
CA TYR A 210 -8.38 -22.31 8.79
C TYR A 210 -8.43 -23.85 8.79
N PHE A 211 -7.91 -24.49 7.74
CA PHE A 211 -8.00 -25.94 7.55
C PHE A 211 -6.71 -26.65 7.93
N VAL A 212 -5.57 -26.23 7.38
CA VAL A 212 -4.25 -26.82 7.74
C VAL A 212 -3.84 -26.39 9.15
N ARG A 213 -4.28 -25.21 9.58
CA ARG A 213 -4.00 -24.59 10.88
C ARG A 213 -2.50 -24.41 11.13
N ASP A 214 -1.76 -24.08 10.08
CA ASP A 214 -0.35 -23.73 10.20
C ASP A 214 -0.14 -22.21 10.40
N ASN A 215 1.12 -21.82 10.60
CA ASN A 215 1.48 -20.43 10.81
C ASN A 215 1.71 -19.61 9.51
N THR A 216 1.32 -20.11 8.33
CA THR A 216 1.61 -19.46 7.03
C THR A 216 1.11 -18.02 6.98
N LEU A 217 -0.19 -17.80 7.20
CA LEU A 217 -0.78 -16.46 7.21
C LEU A 217 -0.38 -15.67 8.46
N ARG A 218 -0.33 -16.32 9.62
CA ARG A 218 -0.07 -15.66 10.92
C ARG A 218 1.26 -14.93 10.93
N ARG A 219 2.29 -15.47 10.27
CA ARG A 219 3.61 -14.83 10.17
C ARG A 219 3.60 -13.54 9.36
N MET A 220 2.55 -13.29 8.58
CA MET A 220 2.39 -12.10 7.74
C MET A 220 1.37 -11.10 8.30
N LEU A 221 0.71 -11.40 9.43
CA LEU A 221 -0.24 -10.48 10.07
C LEU A 221 0.49 -9.41 10.89
N PRO A 222 -0.01 -8.15 10.98
CA PRO A 222 0.63 -7.10 11.78
C PRO A 222 0.52 -7.29 13.30
N ASN A 223 -0.46 -8.06 13.80
CA ASN A 223 -0.68 -8.22 15.24
C ASN A 223 0.17 -9.35 15.85
N ARG A 224 0.54 -9.17 17.13
CA ARG A 224 1.11 -10.20 18.01
C ARG A 224 -0.04 -10.81 18.83
N ASP A 225 -0.26 -12.12 18.65
CA ASP A 225 -0.88 -12.96 19.68
C ASP A 225 0.26 -13.66 20.44
#